data_AF-A0A946Y1W6-F1
#
_entry.id   AF-A0A946Y1W6-F1
#
_cell.length_a   1.000
_cell.length_b   1.000
_cell.length_c   1.000
_cell.angle_alpha   90.00
_cell.angle_beta   90.00
_cell.angle_gamma   90.00
#
_symmetry.space_group_name_H-M   'P 1'
#
loop_
_entity.id
_entity.type
_entity.pdbx_description
1 polymer ?
#
loop_
_entity_poly.entity_id
_entity_poly.type
_entity_poly.pdbx_seq_one_letter_code
_entity_poly.pdbx_strand_id
1 'polypeptide(L)' 'MSRPAIEIDDLSAEERLALIESLWESLVQDPSSVPVTDAQKRILDERLNEIEAGDDAGIPWEEVKARITKQLS' A
#
# COMPACT_ATOMS: atom_id res chain seq x y z
N MET A 1 23.01 -18.02 8.02
CA MET A 1 23.43 -16.89 8.88
C MET A 1 22.22 -16.44 9.67
N SER A 2 22.32 -16.23 10.98
CA SER A 2 21.22 -15.64 11.76
C SER A 2 20.89 -14.27 11.19
N ARG A 3 19.61 -13.99 10.94
CA ARG A 3 19.14 -12.62 10.75
C ARG A 3 19.41 -11.87 12.06
N PRO A 4 20.02 -10.67 12.03
CA PRO A 4 20.07 -9.84 13.23
C PRO A 4 18.63 -9.63 13.72
N ALA A 5 18.39 -9.81 15.01
CA ALA A 5 17.11 -9.47 15.61
C ALA A 5 16.97 -7.94 15.53
N ILE A 6 15.89 -7.48 14.90
CA ILE A 6 15.49 -6.08 14.94
C ILE A 6 14.45 -5.98 16.04
N GLU A 7 14.78 -5.28 17.11
CA GLU A 7 13.82 -4.98 18.19
C GLU A 7 12.91 -3.84 17.72
N ILE A 8 11.82 -4.21 17.03
CA ILE A 8 10.87 -3.24 16.45
C ILE A 8 10.26 -2.35 17.54
N ASP A 9 10.12 -2.87 18.76
CA ASP A 9 9.50 -2.15 19.86
C ASP A 9 10.33 -0.97 20.37
N ASP A 10 11.64 -1.00 20.17
CA ASP A 10 12.56 0.08 20.57
C ASP A 10 12.61 1.23 19.55
N LEU A 11 12.06 1.03 18.35
CA LEU A 11 12.05 2.03 17.29
C LEU A 11 10.97 3.10 17.57
N SER A 12 11.35 4.36 17.37
CA SER A 12 10.40 5.47 17.23
C SER A 12 9.43 5.25 16.06
N ALA A 13 8.32 6.00 16.03
CA ALA A 13 7.36 5.89 14.94
C ALA A 13 8.02 6.20 13.58
N GLU A 14 8.89 7.21 13.53
CA GLU A 14 9.65 7.61 12.35
C GLU A 14 10.60 6.49 11.87
N GLU A 15 11.33 5.86 12.79
CA GLU A 15 12.23 4.74 12.46
C GLU A 15 11.46 3.51 11.98
N ARG A 16 10.29 3.22 12.57
CA ARG A 16 9.41 2.14 12.09
C ARG A 16 8.91 2.41 10.68
N LEU A 17 8.52 3.65 10.38
CA LEU A 17 8.08 4.04 9.04
C LEU A 17 9.22 3.92 8.02
N ALA A 18 10.43 4.40 8.36
CA ALA A 18 11.60 4.26 7.51
C ALA A 18 11.97 2.79 7.26
N LEU A 19 11.84 1.93 8.27
CA LEU A 19 12.04 0.48 8.13
C LEU A 19 11.00 -0.14 7.20
N ILE A 20 9.72 0.23 7.33
CA ILE A 20 8.64 -0.23 6.43
C ILE A 20 8.95 0.18 4.99
N GLU A 21 9.36 1.42 4.75
CA GLU A 21 9.73 1.92 3.42
C GLU A 21 10.91 1.13 2.85
N SER A 22 11.99 0.96 3.60
CA SER A 22 13.17 0.20 3.13
C SER A 22 12.85 -1.27 2.83
N LEU A 23 12.02 -1.91 3.66
CA LEU A 23 11.58 -3.27 3.41
C LEU A 23 10.70 -3.35 2.16
N TRP A 24 9.80 -2.38 1.98
CA TRP A 24 8.95 -2.29 0.80
C TRP A 24 9.78 -2.11 -0.48
N GLU A 25 10.75 -1.20 -0.48
CA GLU A 25 11.70 -0.99 -1.56
C GLU A 25 12.48 -2.27 -1.91
N SER A 26 12.88 -3.05 -0.90
CA SER A 26 13.61 -4.30 -1.13
C SER A 26 12.77 -5.36 -1.84
N LEU A 27 11.44 -5.37 -1.64
CA LEU A 27 10.53 -6.32 -2.28
C LEU A 27 10.26 -5.95 -3.74
N VAL A 28 10.14 -4.65 -4.05
CA VAL A 28 9.81 -4.19 -5.41
C VAL A 28 10.99 -4.25 -6.39
N GLN A 29 12.22 -4.46 -5.90
CA GLN A 29 13.40 -4.70 -6.76
C GLN A 29 13.26 -5.96 -7.62
N ASP A 30 12.51 -6.95 -7.15
CA ASP A 30 12.13 -8.13 -7.91
C ASP A 30 10.60 -8.27 -7.91
N PRO A 31 9.91 -7.77 -8.96
CA PRO A 31 8.45 -7.87 -9.08
C PRO A 31 7.93 -9.32 -9.05
N SER A 32 8.77 -10.31 -9.34
CA SER A 32 8.38 -11.72 -9.29
C SER A 32 8.33 -12.27 -7.85
N SER A 33 8.97 -11.58 -6.90
CA SER A 33 8.96 -11.95 -5.48
C SER A 33 7.60 -11.75 -4.80
N VAL A 34 6.75 -10.89 -5.38
CA VAL A 34 5.36 -10.65 -4.93
C VAL A 34 4.42 -10.89 -6.11
N PRO A 35 4.13 -12.16 -6.46
CA PRO A 35 3.34 -12.48 -7.63
C PRO A 35 1.88 -12.03 -7.46
N VAL A 36 1.38 -11.27 -8.41
CA VAL A 36 -0.04 -10.91 -8.50
C VAL A 36 -0.80 -12.02 -9.21
N THR A 37 -1.81 -12.59 -8.54
CA THR A 37 -2.65 -13.64 -9.12
C THR A 37 -3.51 -13.11 -10.28
N ASP A 38 -3.88 -13.98 -11.21
CA ASP A 38 -4.77 -13.60 -12.32
C ASP A 38 -6.15 -13.13 -11.83
N ALA A 39 -6.60 -13.61 -10.67
CA ALA A 39 -7.82 -13.12 -10.03
C ALA A 39 -7.69 -11.66 -9.59
N GLN A 40 -6.57 -11.29 -8.97
CA GLN A 40 -6.29 -9.91 -8.57
C GLN A 40 -6.11 -9.00 -9.78
N LYS A 41 -5.39 -9.44 -10.82
CA LYS A 41 -5.24 -8.67 -12.06
C LYS A 41 -6.58 -8.35 -12.70
N ARG A 42 -7.46 -9.35 -12.82
CA ARG A 42 -8.80 -9.15 -13.40
C ARG A 42 -9.63 -8.09 -12.68
N ILE A 43 -9.56 -8.05 -11.34
CA ILE A 43 -10.27 -7.03 -10.55
C ILE A 43 -9.69 -5.64 -10.83
N LEU A 44 -8.36 -5.54 -10.95
CA LEU A 44 -7.70 -4.27 -11.29
C LEU A 44 -8.09 -3.80 -12.69
N ASP A 45 -8.10 -4.71 -13.67
CA ASP A 45 -8.50 -4.43 -15.05
C ASP A 45 -9.98 -3.99 -15.13
N GLU A 46 -10.88 -4.68 -14.42
CA GLU A 46 -12.30 -4.33 -14.34
C GLU A 46 -12.51 -2.91 -13.79
N ARG A 47 -11.89 -2.60 -12.64
CA ARG A 47 -11.99 -1.26 -12.03
C ARG A 47 -11.39 -0.18 -12.90
N LEU A 48 -10.29 -0.47 -13.59
CA LEU A 48 -9.69 0.50 -14.51
C LEU A 48 -10.64 0.80 -15.67
N ASN A 49 -11.28 -0.23 -16.24
CA ASN A 49 -12.26 -0.06 -17.31
C ASN A 49 -13.50 0.75 -16.84
N GLU A 50 -14.00 0.52 -15.63
CA GLU A 50 -15.10 1.30 -15.05
C GLU A 50 -14.74 2.80 -14.93
N ILE A 51 -13.51 3.10 -14.50
CA ILE A 51 -13.01 4.48 -14.42
C ILE A 51 -12.88 5.09 -15.82
N GLU A 52 -12.32 4.37 -16.79
CA GLU A 52 -12.15 4.84 -18.17
C GLU A 52 -13.48 5.05 -18.91
N ALA A 53 -14.49 4.22 -18.61
CA ALA A 53 -15.85 4.37 -19.11
C ALA A 53 -16.62 5.53 -18.46
N GLY A 54 -16.12 6.07 -17.34
CA GLY A 54 -16.81 7.08 -16.55
C GLY A 54 -17.91 6.52 -15.64
N ASP A 55 -17.96 5.20 -15.46
CA ASP A 55 -18.88 4.50 -14.57
C ASP A 55 -18.43 4.57 -13.09
N ASP A 56 -17.14 4.86 -12.85
CA ASP A 56 -16.59 5.22 -11.54
C ASP A 56 -15.75 6.51 -11.63
N ALA A 57 -16.12 7.53 -10.84
CA ALA A 57 -15.42 8.82 -10.80
C ALA A 57 -14.35 8.88 -9.70
N GLY A 58 -14.20 7.83 -8.89
CA GLY A 58 -13.42 7.88 -7.66
C GLY A 58 -13.94 8.94 -6.67
N ILE A 59 -13.24 9.11 -5.55
CA ILE A 59 -13.53 10.17 -4.59
C ILE A 59 -12.28 11.05 -4.49
N PRO A 60 -12.39 12.39 -4.57
CA PRO A 60 -11.26 13.28 -4.38
C PRO A 60 -10.54 12.99 -3.07
N TRP A 61 -9.20 12.99 -3.11
CA TRP A 61 -8.37 12.66 -1.95
C TRP A 61 -8.71 13.52 -0.72
N GLU A 62 -8.96 14.81 -0.92
CA GLU A 62 -9.31 15.72 0.18
C GLU A 62 -10.61 15.31 0.91
N GLU A 63 -11.59 14.77 0.19
CA GLU A 63 -12.84 14.28 0.78
C GLU A 63 -12.60 12.98 1.58
N VAL A 64 -11.81 12.05 1.03
CA VAL A 64 -11.42 10.82 1.72
C VAL A 64 -10.63 11.16 3.00
N LYS A 65 -9.65 12.05 2.90
CA LYS A 65 -8.83 12.49 4.02
C LYS A 65 -9.66 13.20 5.10
N ALA A 66 -10.58 14.08 4.71
CA ALA A 66 -11.49 14.75 5.65
C ALA A 66 -12.36 13.74 6.40
N ARG A 67 -12.90 12.73 5.71
CA ARG A 67 -13.69 11.66 6.31
C ARG A 67 -12.88 10.84 7.33
N ILE A 68 -11.66 10.41 6.96
CA ILE A 68 -10.79 9.61 7.84
C ILE A 68 -10.38 10.44 9.07
N THR A 69 -9.96 11.69 8.88
CA THR A 69 -9.54 12.56 9.98
C THR A 69 -10.68 12.78 10.99
N LYS A 70 -11.92 12.92 10.51
CA LYS A 70 -13.12 13.03 11.36
C LYS A 70 -13.43 11.75 12.16
N GLN A 71 -13.03 10.57 11.66
CA GLN A 71 -13.22 9.30 12.37
C GLN A 71 -12.15 9.04 13.43
N LEU A 72 -11.02 9.73 13.34
CA LEU A 72 -9.87 9.58 14.25
C LEU A 72 -9.85 10.64 15.37
N SER A 73 -10.75 11.62 15.33
CA SER A 73 -11.00 12.61 16.39
C SER A 73 -12.04 12.13 17.38
#